data_AF-A0A4R4QFN8-F1
#
_entry.id   AF-A0A4R4QFN8-F1
#
_cell.length_a   1.000
_cell.length_b   1.000
_cell.length_c   1.000
_cell.angle_alpha   90.00
_cell.angle_beta   90.00
_cell.angle_gamma   90.00
#
_symmetry.space_group_name_H-M   'P 1'
#
loop_
_entity.id
_entity.type
_entity.pdbx_description
1 polymer ?
#
loop_
_entity_poly.entity_id
_entity_poly.type
_entity_poly.pdbx_seq_one_letter_code
_entity_poly.pdbx_strand_id
1 'polypeptide(L)' 'MQEAKQQFSELIRAVRADGPQFVTKHGEEVAVVLDIAEYRRLLGEDQMSFKDFLLTGPDLSMLEIERSDVPARQVDFE' A
#
# COMPACT_ATOMS: atom_id res chain seq x y z
N MET A 1 -2.44 35.37 -12.74
CA MET A 1 -3.07 34.03 -12.95
C MET A 1 -2.21 33.09 -13.79
N GLN A 2 -1.57 33.56 -14.88
CA GLN A 2 -0.75 32.69 -15.73
C GLN A 2 0.46 32.07 -14.99
N GLU A 3 1.13 32.86 -14.17
CA GLU A 3 2.32 32.42 -13.42
C GLU A 3 2.01 31.28 -12.42
N ALA A 4 0.95 31.42 -11.62
CA ALA A 4 0.52 30.36 -10.71
C ALA A 4 0.16 29.04 -11.43
N LYS A 5 -0.45 29.13 -12.62
CA LYS A 5 -0.76 27.95 -13.45
C LYS A 5 0.51 27.28 -13.98
N GLN A 6 1.51 28.09 -14.36
CA GLN A 6 2.79 27.59 -14.85
C GLN A 6 3.56 26.85 -13.75
N GLN A 7 3.68 27.45 -12.58
CA GLN A 7 4.32 26.84 -11.40
C GLN A 7 3.59 25.56 -10.96
N PHE A 8 2.26 25.55 -11.00
CA PHE A 8 1.50 24.33 -10.73
C PHE A 8 1.77 23.24 -11.77
N SER A 9 1.86 23.59 -13.05
CA SER A 9 2.17 22.63 -14.12
C SER A 9 3.57 22.04 -13.96
N GLU A 10 4.53 22.84 -13.53
CA GLU A 10 5.90 22.41 -13.21
C GLU A 10 5.92 21.49 -11.99
N LEU A 11 5.19 21.83 -10.93
CA LEU A 11 5.03 20.97 -9.75
C LEU A 11 4.52 19.58 -10.14
N ILE A 12 3.47 19.50 -10.97
CA ILE A 12 2.93 18.20 -11.41
C ILE A 12 3.96 17.39 -12.24
N ARG A 13 4.81 18.06 -13.03
CA ARG A 13 5.89 17.38 -13.75
C ARG A 13 6.96 16.85 -12.80
N ALA A 14 7.36 17.65 -11.80
CA ALA A 14 8.31 17.24 -10.77
C ALA A 14 7.79 16.05 -9.95
N VAL A 15 6.51 16.05 -9.57
CA VAL A 15 5.89 14.90 -8.87
C VAL A 15 6.05 13.58 -9.64
N ARG A 16 5.92 13.64 -10.98
CA ARG A 16 6.04 12.46 -11.84
C ARG A 16 7.48 12.05 -12.13
N ALA A 17 8.39 13.01 -12.25
CA ALA A 17 9.79 12.76 -12.62
C ALA A 17 10.68 12.47 -11.42
N ASP A 18 10.47 13.21 -10.33
CA ASP A 18 11.36 13.28 -9.18
C ASP A 18 10.73 12.70 -7.91
N GLY A 19 9.43 12.40 -7.94
CA GLY A 19 8.69 11.80 -6.84
C GLY A 19 7.97 12.81 -5.94
N PRO A 20 7.49 12.40 -4.75
CA PRO A 20 6.67 13.21 -3.85
C PRO A 20 7.24 14.62 -3.58
N GLN A 21 6.38 15.63 -3.65
CA GLN A 21 6.77 17.03 -3.42
C GLN A 21 6.12 17.57 -2.16
N PHE A 22 6.92 18.02 -1.20
CA PHE A 22 6.44 18.57 0.07
C PHE A 22 6.10 20.06 -0.07
N VAL A 23 4.98 20.46 0.52
CA VAL A 23 4.52 21.84 0.59
C VAL A 23 4.74 22.34 2.01
N THR A 24 5.54 23.40 2.14
CA THR A 24 5.86 24.01 3.44
C THR A 24 5.10 25.31 3.67
N LYS A 25 4.70 25.57 4.92
CA LYS A 25 4.18 26.86 5.38
C LYS A 25 4.98 27.31 6.60
N HIS A 26 5.59 28.49 6.53
CA HIS A 26 6.53 29.00 7.56
C HIS A 26 7.68 28.04 7.90
N GLY A 27 8.16 27.28 6.91
CA GLY A 27 9.27 26.33 7.09
C GLY A 27 8.84 24.94 7.59
N GLU A 28 7.57 24.74 7.91
CA GLU A 28 7.04 23.43 8.33
C GLU A 28 6.31 22.74 7.18
N GLU A 29 6.52 21.45 6.99
CA GLU A 29 5.77 20.64 6.03
C GLU A 29 4.30 20.54 6.45
N VAL A 30 3.38 20.95 5.58
CA VAL A 30 1.93 20.96 5.85
C VAL A 30 1.12 20.08 4.91
N ALA A 31 1.67 19.74 3.75
CA ALA A 31 1.07 18.83 2.79
C ALA A 31 2.13 18.20 1.89
N VAL A 32 1.76 17.13 1.21
CA VAL A 32 2.58 16.48 0.17
C VAL A 32 1.73 16.22 -1.06
N VAL A 33 2.29 16.43 -2.24
CA VAL A 33 1.67 16.07 -3.52
C VAL A 33 2.30 14.78 -4.01
N LEU A 34 1.46 13.78 -4.25
CA LEU A 34 1.84 12.44 -4.71
C LEU A 34 1.32 12.20 -6.13
N ASP A 35 2.00 11.31 -6.86
CA ASP A 35 1.40 10.74 -8.06
C ASP A 35 0.14 9.93 -7.68
N ILE A 36 -0.87 9.96 -8.54
CA ILE A 36 -2.15 9.30 -8.26
C ILE A 36 -2.01 7.79 -8.12
N ALA A 37 -1.12 7.14 -8.89
CA ALA A 37 -0.90 5.70 -8.79
C ALA A 37 -0.26 5.34 -7.43
N GLU A 38 0.67 6.17 -6.96
CA GLU A 38 1.30 5.98 -5.66
C GLU A 38 0.29 6.15 -4.52
N TYR A 39 -0.57 7.16 -4.58
CA TYR A 39 -1.63 7.36 -3.61
C TYR A 39 -2.61 6.16 -3.56
N ARG A 40 -3.04 5.65 -4.71
CA ARG A 40 -3.92 4.46 -4.78
C ARG A 40 -3.25 3.21 -4.25
N ARG A 41 -1.97 3.03 -4.54
CA ARG A 41 -1.17 1.93 -3.97
C ARG A 41 -1.14 1.99 -2.45
N LEU A 42 -0.94 3.17 -1.87
CA LEU A 42 -0.95 3.37 -0.41
C LEU A 42 -2.32 3.10 0.21
N LEU A 43 -3.41 3.39 -0.51
CA LEU A 43 -4.76 3.01 -0.10
C LEU A 43 -5.05 1.51 -0.25
N GLY A 44 -4.18 0.75 -0.91
CA GLY A 44 -4.39 -0.67 -1.19
C GLY A 44 -5.51 -0.93 -2.19
N GLU A 45 -5.93 0.07 -2.99
CA GLU A 45 -7.05 -0.07 -3.95
C GLU A 45 -6.79 -1.15 -5.01
N ASP A 46 -5.52 -1.35 -5.39
CA ASP A 46 -5.09 -2.34 -6.38
C ASP A 46 -4.51 -3.61 -5.74
N GLN A 47 -4.66 -3.79 -4.42
CA GLN A 47 -4.15 -4.97 -3.73
C GLN A 47 -5.26 -5.98 -3.46
N MET A 48 -4.96 -7.24 -3.77
CA MET A 48 -5.79 -8.38 -3.38
C MET A 48 -5.90 -8.43 -1.85
N SER A 49 -7.11 -8.66 -1.33
CA SER A 49 -7.25 -8.85 0.11
C SER A 49 -6.43 -10.05 0.56
N PHE A 50 -5.93 -10.04 1.81
CA PHE A 50 -5.17 -11.18 2.33
C PHE A 50 -5.94 -12.51 2.21
N LYS A 51 -7.26 -12.46 2.40
CA LYS A 51 -8.14 -13.62 2.20
C LYS A 51 -8.11 -14.11 0.76
N ASP A 52 -8.31 -13.21 -0.21
CA ASP A 52 -8.34 -13.58 -1.62
C ASP A 52 -6.96 -14.11 -2.06
N PHE A 53 -5.88 -13.54 -1.51
CA PHE A 53 -4.52 -14.04 -1.73
C PHE A 53 -4.36 -15.49 -1.25
N LEU A 54 -4.82 -15.80 -0.04
CA LEU A 54 -4.81 -17.19 0.46
C LEU A 54 -5.64 -18.13 -0.43
N LEU A 55 -6.72 -17.64 -1.04
CA LEU A 55 -7.56 -18.40 -1.95
C LEU A 55 -6.96 -18.58 -3.36
N THR A 56 -5.90 -17.85 -3.72
CA THR A 56 -5.15 -18.11 -4.98
C THR A 56 -4.21 -19.32 -4.89
N GLY A 57 -4.10 -19.93 -3.71
CA GLY A 57 -3.30 -21.14 -3.51
C GLY A 57 -3.85 -22.36 -4.27
N PRO A 58 -3.10 -23.48 -4.29
CA PRO A 58 -3.55 -24.73 -4.89
C PRO A 58 -4.88 -25.19 -4.27
N ASP A 59 -5.68 -25.91 -5.06
CA ASP A 59 -6.90 -26.52 -4.53
C ASP A 59 -6.55 -27.56 -3.44
N LEU A 60 -6.88 -27.20 -2.20
CA LEU A 60 -6.62 -28.02 -1.03
C LEU A 60 -7.61 -29.19 -0.91
N SER A 61 -8.67 -29.24 -1.74
CA SER A 61 -9.60 -30.38 -1.77
C SER A 61 -8.92 -31.68 -2.22
N MET A 62 -7.78 -31.59 -2.92
CA MET A 62 -6.96 -32.73 -3.31
C MET A 62 -6.11 -33.29 -2.17
N LEU A 63 -6.04 -32.62 -1.02
CA LEU A 63 -5.29 -33.05 0.15
C LEU A 63 -6.23 -33.74 1.14
N GLU A 64 -5.86 -34.95 1.57
CA GLU A 64 -6.52 -35.61 2.70
C GLU A 64 -6.03 -34.97 4.02
N ILE A 65 -6.65 -33.84 4.40
CA ILE A 65 -6.35 -33.12 5.63
C ILE A 65 -7.40 -33.49 6.68
N GLU A 66 -7.00 -34.31 7.65
CA GLU A 66 -7.80 -34.56 8.86
C GLU A 66 -7.22 -33.81 10.04
N ARG A 67 -8.10 -33.36 10.94
CA ARG A 67 -7.65 -32.80 12.22
C ARG A 67 -7.00 -33.92 13.00
N SER A 68 -5.72 -33.77 13.32
CA SER A 68 -5.02 -34.70 14.18
C SER A 68 -5.66 -34.73 15.58
N ASP A 69 -5.97 -35.93 16.06
CA ASP A 69 -6.39 -36.18 17.45
C ASP A 69 -5.21 -36.15 18.42
N VAL A 70 -3.98 -36.01 17.92
CA VAL A 70 -2.80 -35.90 18.76
C VAL A 70 -2.91 -34.60 19.58
N PRO A 71 -2.80 -34.68 20.92
CA PRO A 71 -2.79 -33.50 21.76
C PRO A 71 -1.72 -32.51 21.30
N ALA A 72 -2.06 -31.21 21.30
CA ALA A 72 -1.08 -30.17 21.01
C ALA A 72 0.13 -30.32 21.94
N ARG A 73 1.33 -30.08 21.40
CA ARG A 73 2.54 -30.05 22.22
C ARG A 73 2.35 -29.00 23.32
N GLN A 74 2.68 -29.34 24.56
CA GLN A 74 2.79 -28.33 25.61
C GLN A 74 3.88 -27.32 25.20
N VAL A 75 3.49 -26.05 25.17
CA VAL A 75 4.40 -24.92 24.93
C VAL A 75 4.37 -24.11 26.21
N ASP A 76 5.53 -23.98 26.85
CA ASP A 76 5.72 -23.04 27.94
C ASP A 76 5.81 -21.63 27.34
N PHE A 77 4.83 -20.79 27.65
CA PHE A 77 4.87 -19.36 27.33
C PHE A 77 5.47 -18.66 28.56
N GLU A 78 6.79 -18.51 28.58
CA GLU A 78 7.47 -17.60 29.53
C GLU A 78 7.27 -16.13 29.14
#